data_AF-W4SGW1-F1
#
_entry.id   AF-W4SGW1-F1
#
_cell.length_a   1.000
_cell.length_b   1.000
_cell.length_c   1.000
_cell.angle_alpha   90.00
_cell.angle_beta   90.00
_cell.angle_gamma   90.00
#
_symmetry.space_group_name_H-M   'P 1'
#
loop_
_entity.id
_entity.type
_entity.pdbx_description
1 polymer ?
#
loop_
_entity_poly.entity_id
_entity_poly.type
_entity_poly.pdbx_seq_one_letter_code
_entity_poly.pdbx_strand_id
1 'polypeptide(L)'
;MHIWDVTNGARFSTYAIRADEGSGIISLNGGAARHVQVGDLIIVAAFASMSEAEAETFKPNLVYVDGSNTITHTNHSIPTQAA
;
A
#
# COMPACT_ATOMS: atom_id res chain seq x y z
N MET A 1 -6.27 5.14 5.21
CA MET A 1 -5.46 4.26 4.34
C MET A 1 -6.23 4.03 3.06
N HIS A 2 -5.59 4.21 1.91
CA HIS A 2 -6.19 3.96 0.61
C HIS A 2 -5.75 2.60 0.10
N ILE A 3 -6.68 1.88 -0.52
CA ILE A 3 -6.46 0.60 -1.17
C ILE A 3 -6.81 0.77 -2.65
N TRP A 4 -5.87 0.40 -3.51
CA TRP A 4 -6.04 0.40 -4.96
C TRP A 4 -5.77 -1.00 -5.50
N ASP A 5 -6.81 -1.62 -6.03
CA ASP A 5 -6.73 -2.95 -6.60
C ASP A 5 -6.24 -2.87 -8.06
N VAL A 6 -5.10 -3.48 -8.33
CA VAL A 6 -4.48 -3.51 -9.67
C VAL A 6 -5.17 -4.54 -10.56
N THR A 7 -5.70 -5.62 -9.97
CA THR A 7 -6.36 -6.70 -10.71
C THR A 7 -7.70 -6.24 -11.28
N ASN A 8 -8.53 -5.58 -10.48
CA ASN A 8 -9.90 -5.23 -10.85
C ASN A 8 -10.18 -3.72 -10.95
N GLY A 9 -9.23 -2.86 -10.54
CA GLY A 9 -9.35 -1.40 -10.63
C GLY A 9 -10.15 -0.74 -9.50
N ALA A 10 -10.62 -1.48 -8.50
CA ALA A 10 -11.34 -0.91 -7.37
C ALA A 10 -10.47 0.06 -6.55
N ARG A 11 -11.07 1.14 -6.07
CA ARG A 11 -10.39 2.18 -5.28
C ARG A 11 -11.27 2.56 -4.10
N PHE A 12 -10.76 2.39 -2.89
CA PHE A 12 -11.51 2.71 -1.68
C PHE A 12 -10.57 3.09 -0.53
N SER A 13 -11.18 3.54 0.57
CA SER A 13 -10.46 3.99 1.76
C SER A 13 -10.97 3.23 2.98
N THR A 14 -10.05 2.87 3.86
CA THR A 14 -10.34 2.20 5.14
C THR A 14 -9.22 2.51 6.15
N TYR A 15 -9.20 1.80 7.29
CA TYR A 15 -8.17 1.87 8.33
C TYR A 15 -7.42 0.54 8.46
N ALA A 16 -6.22 0.59 9.05
CA ALA A 16 -5.38 -0.59 9.26
C ALA A 16 -5.67 -1.23 10.63
N ILE A 17 -5.60 -2.56 10.70
CA ILE A 17 -5.62 -3.34 11.93
C ILE A 17 -4.38 -4.22 11.93
N ARG A 18 -3.71 -4.35 13.09
CA ARG A 18 -2.49 -5.16 13.22
C ARG A 18 -2.84 -6.66 13.08
N ALA A 19 -2.05 -7.36 12.29
CA ALA A 19 -2.01 -8.82 12.22
C ALA A 19 -0.70 -9.33 12.86
N ASP A 20 -0.57 -10.65 12.99
CA ASP A 20 0.63 -11.29 13.55
C ASP A 20 1.88 -10.96 12.73
N GLU A 21 2.98 -10.67 13.42
CA GLU A 21 4.25 -10.31 12.79
C GLU A 21 4.80 -11.48 11.96
N GLY A 22 5.36 -11.16 10.79
CA GLY A 22 5.91 -12.17 9.87
C GLY A 22 4.86 -13.04 9.15
N SER A 23 3.57 -12.84 9.39
CA SER A 23 2.51 -13.68 8.80
C SER A 23 2.27 -13.46 7.31
N GLY A 24 2.66 -12.30 6.76
CA GLY A 24 2.33 -11.90 5.39
C GLY A 24 0.83 -11.66 5.14
N ILE A 25 0.01 -11.60 6.19
CA ILE A 25 -1.44 -11.47 6.07
C ILE A 25 -1.83 -10.10 5.53
N ILE A 26 -2.65 -10.11 4.49
CA ILE A 26 -3.43 -8.97 3.98
C ILE A 26 -4.90 -9.38 4.01
N SER A 27 -5.64 -8.91 5.01
CA SER A 27 -7.04 -9.29 5.22
C SER A 27 -7.97 -8.08 5.06
N LEU A 28 -8.81 -8.14 4.03
CA LEU A 28 -9.82 -7.12 3.72
C LEU A 28 -11.16 -7.61 4.27
N ASN A 29 -11.61 -7.02 5.37
CA ASN A 29 -12.76 -7.50 6.12
C ASN A 29 -14.02 -6.65 5.86
N GLY A 30 -15.19 -7.23 6.10
CA GLY A 30 -16.48 -6.53 6.04
C GLY A 30 -16.78 -5.95 4.66
N GLY A 31 -17.23 -4.69 4.60
CA GLY A 31 -17.57 -4.03 3.34
C GLY A 31 -16.41 -3.97 2.33
N ALA A 32 -15.16 -3.92 2.81
CA ALA A 32 -13.98 -3.90 1.96
C ALA A 32 -13.80 -5.20 1.16
N ALA A 33 -14.24 -6.34 1.70
CA ALA A 33 -14.20 -7.65 1.04
C ALA A 33 -15.06 -7.71 -0.24
N ARG A 34 -16.00 -6.77 -0.43
CA ARG A 34 -16.81 -6.69 -1.65
C ARG A 34 -16.04 -6.10 -2.84
N HIS A 35 -14.86 -5.54 -2.60
CA HIS A 35 -14.08 -4.80 -3.60
C HIS A 35 -12.79 -5.53 -4.02
N VAL A 36 -12.41 -6.60 -3.34
CA VAL A 36 -11.13 -7.32 -3.53
C VAL A 36 -11.38 -8.82 -3.32
N GLN A 37 -10.72 -9.67 -4.10
CA GLN A 37 -10.73 -11.13 -3.94
C GLN A 37 -9.38 -11.65 -3.43
N VAL A 38 -9.38 -12.87 -2.88
CA VAL A 38 -8.12 -13.54 -2.53
C VAL A 38 -7.29 -13.74 -3.81
N GLY A 39 -6.03 -13.28 -3.76
CA GLY A 39 -5.10 -13.33 -4.89
C GLY A 39 -5.02 -12.05 -5.71
N ASP A 40 -5.88 -11.05 -5.44
CA ASP A 40 -5.77 -9.75 -6.10
C ASP A 40 -4.49 -9.02 -5.67
N LEU A 41 -3.82 -8.38 -6.64
CA LEU A 41 -2.68 -7.52 -6.37
C LEU A 41 -3.19 -6.13 -5.99
N ILE A 42 -2.83 -5.67 -4.80
CA ILE A 42 -3.27 -4.35 -4.31
C ILE A 42 -2.08 -3.46 -3.96
N ILE A 43 -2.30 -2.15 -4.03
CA ILE A 43 -1.41 -1.12 -3.51
C ILE A 43 -2.09 -0.51 -2.28
N VAL A 44 -1.34 -0.44 -1.18
CA VAL A 44 -1.76 0.18 0.09
C VAL A 44 -1.02 1.49 0.28
N ALA A 45 -1.73 2.60 0.47
CA ALA A 45 -1.14 3.93 0.63
C ALA A 45 -1.66 4.65 1.89
N ALA A 46 -0.77 5.32 2.59
CA ALA A 46 -1.07 6.24 3.68
C ALA A 46 -0.55 7.63 3.34
N PHE A 47 -1.31 8.66 3.72
CA PHE A 47 -0.97 10.06 3.48
C PHE A 47 -0.93 10.79 4.83
N ALA A 48 -0.08 11.81 4.90
CA ALA A 48 0.01 12.71 6.03
C ALA A 48 -0.08 14.15 5.52
N SER A 49 -0.70 15.01 6.32
CA SER A 49 -0.64 16.45 6.11
C SER A 49 0.72 16.97 6.58
N MET A 50 1.27 17.92 5.84
CA MET A 50 2.57 18.53 6.10
C MET A 50 2.55 19.97 5.58
N SER A 51 3.44 20.80 6.09
CA SER A 51 3.73 22.10 5.51
C SER A 51 4.48 21.94 4.17
N GLU A 52 4.51 23.01 3.37
CA GLU A 52 5.22 23.01 2.09
C GLU A 52 6.71 22.69 2.25
N ALA A 53 7.38 23.31 3.22
CA ALA A 53 8.80 23.07 3.52
C ALA A 53 9.08 21.61 3.96
N GLU A 54 8.17 21.01 4.74
CA GLU A 54 8.26 19.59 5.08
C GLU A 54 8.05 18.71 3.82
N ALA A 55 7.12 19.07 2.95
CA ALA A 55 6.82 18.33 1.72
C ALA A 55 7.98 18.30 0.72
N GLU A 56 8.70 19.42 0.57
CA GLU A 56 9.85 19.51 -0.35
C GLU A 56 10.96 18.51 -0.01
N THR A 57 11.14 18.21 1.27
CA THR A 57 12.20 17.32 1.76
C THR A 57 11.70 15.95 2.19
N PHE A 58 10.38 15.73 2.14
CA PHE A 58 9.76 14.48 2.56
C PHE A 58 10.19 13.33 1.65
N LYS A 59 10.57 12.22 2.28
CA LYS A 59 10.89 10.97 1.61
C LYS A 59 9.85 9.92 1.99
N PRO A 60 9.06 9.39 1.04
CA PRO A 60 8.07 8.36 1.36
C PRO A 60 8.74 7.08 1.83
N ASN A 61 8.01 6.26 2.59
CA ASN A 61 8.43 4.89 2.86
C ASN A 61 7.79 3.98 1.82
N LEU A 62 8.61 3.39 0.95
CA LEU A 62 8.17 2.48 -0.10
C LEU A 62 8.60 1.06 0.30
N VAL A 63 7.63 0.16 0.44
CA VAL A 63 7.88 -1.25 0.78
C VAL A 63 7.43 -2.09 -0.40
N TYR A 64 8.36 -2.90 -0.92
CA TYR A 64 8.10 -3.80 -2.03
C TYR A 64 8.12 -5.23 -1.53
N VAL A 65 7.10 -5.99 -1.93
CA VAL A 65 6.91 -7.38 -1.51
C VAL A 65 6.92 -8.32 -2.72
N ASP A 66 7.21 -9.60 -2.48
CA ASP A 66 7.03 -10.66 -3.47
C ASP A 66 5.61 -11.22 -3.48
N GLY A 67 5.37 -12.27 -4.28
CA GLY A 67 4.07 -12.95 -4.38
C GLY A 67 3.63 -13.71 -3.12
N SER A 68 4.50 -13.81 -2.10
CA SER A 68 4.18 -14.37 -0.78
C SER A 68 4.09 -13.29 0.29
N ASN A 69 3.95 -12.02 -0.10
CA ASN A 69 3.92 -10.84 0.77
C ASN A 69 5.18 -10.69 1.66
N THR A 70 6.31 -11.28 1.25
CA THR A 70 7.60 -11.11 1.94
C THR A 70 8.29 -9.86 1.41
N ILE A 71 8.80 -9.01 2.30
CA ILE A 71 9.51 -7.78 1.92
C ILE A 71 10.78 -8.17 1.17
N THR A 72 10.90 -7.68 -0.07
CA THR A 72 12.09 -7.89 -0.90
C THR A 72 13.09 -6.75 -0.73
N HIS A 73 12.59 -5.52 -0.69
CA HIS A 73 13.37 -4.31 -0.48
C HIS A 73 12.49 -3.14 -0.08
N THR A 74 13.14 -2.08 0.41
CA THR A 74 12.51 -0.80 0.73
C THR A 74 13.21 0.34 0.00
N ASN A 75 12.49 1.42 -0.29
CA ASN A 75 13.05 2.61 -0.92
C ASN A 75 12.43 3.89 -0.33
N HIS A 76 13.07 5.01 -0.61
CA HIS A 76 12.69 6.36 -0.18
C HIS A 76 12.49 7.34 -1.34
N SER A 77 12.59 6.87 -2.57
CA SER A 77 12.32 7.65 -3.78
C SER A 77 11.74 6.74 -4.88
N ILE A 78 10.95 7.35 -5.77
CA ILE A 78 10.44 6.70 -6.98
C ILE A 78 11.28 7.23 -8.14
N PRO A 79 11.89 6.36 -8.97
CA PRO A 79 12.68 6.82 -10.11
C PRO A 79 11.82 7.54 -11.13
N THR A 80 12.41 8.53 -11.82
CA THR A 80 11.74 9.20 -12.95
C THR A 80 11.47 8.18 -14.04
N GLN A 81 10.21 8.11 -14.48
CA GLN A 81 9.85 7.29 -15.63
C GLN A 81 10.42 7.93 -16.91
N ALA A 82 11.25 7.18 -17.64
CA ALA A 82 11.77 7.60 -18.94
C ALA A 82 10.65 7.62 -19.99
N ALA A 83 10.85 8.42 -21.04
CA ALA A 83 9.96 8.52 -22.20
C ALA A 83 10.06 7.30 -23.12
#